data_AF-A0A815XG60-F1
#
_entry.id   AF-A0A815XG60-F1
#
_cell.length_a   1.000
_cell.length_b   1.000
_cell.length_c   1.000
_cell.angle_alpha   90.00
_cell.angle_beta   90.00
_cell.angle_gamma   90.00
#
_symmetry.space_group_name_H-M   'P 1'
#
loop_
_entity.id
_entity.type
_entity.pdbx_description
1 polymer ?
#
loop_
_entity_poly.entity_id
_entity_poly.type
_entity_poly.pdbx_seq_one_letter_code
_entity_poly.pdbx_strand_id
1 'polypeptide(L)'
;MQISSLIPSYISDIQSSDVSPLFHHYQDDLQANDTNIHKAEFDTWRFSILRLKENERPNKIIETLEFIQSIKFFYPNIYILLQIYALIPVSVASAERSFSVLKLIKTKLRNRTDDERLSNLAVINIHKGIAQELNIENVIDEYAKSKRKLNFSNQDK
;
A
#
# COMPACT_ATOMS: atom_id res chain seq x y z
N MET A 1 -4.46 3.78 -18.30
CA MET A 1 -3.08 4.22 -18.57
C MET A 1 -2.25 3.98 -17.32
N GLN A 2 -0.99 3.58 -17.44
CA GLN A 2 -0.15 3.22 -16.29
C GLN A 2 0.45 4.48 -15.67
N ILE A 3 0.46 4.57 -14.33
CA ILE A 3 1.04 5.69 -13.55
C ILE A 3 2.55 5.86 -13.79
N SER A 4 3.19 4.88 -14.45
CA SER A 4 4.57 4.94 -14.97
C SER A 4 4.82 6.14 -15.90
N SER A 5 3.77 6.72 -16.46
CA SER A 5 3.80 7.91 -17.31
C SER A 5 4.33 9.18 -16.59
N LEU A 6 4.38 9.19 -15.26
CA LEU A 6 4.84 10.35 -14.47
C LEU A 6 6.36 10.36 -14.21
N ILE A 7 7.10 9.30 -14.58
CA ILE A 7 8.55 9.25 -14.39
C ILE A 7 9.23 10.22 -15.38
N PRO A 8 10.18 11.06 -14.92
CA PRO A 8 10.91 12.02 -15.73
C PRO A 8 11.55 11.47 -17.01
N SER A 9 12.00 10.22 -17.01
CA SER A 9 12.55 9.57 -18.21
C SER A 9 11.52 9.28 -19.30
N TYR A 10 10.24 9.14 -18.96
CA TYR A 10 9.17 8.80 -19.91
C TYR A 10 8.25 9.98 -20.23
N ILE A 11 8.45 11.13 -19.57
CA ILE A 11 7.54 12.28 -19.63
C ILE A 11 7.61 13.07 -20.95
N SER A 12 8.62 12.82 -21.80
CA SER A 12 8.81 13.56 -23.06
C SER A 12 7.61 13.41 -24.01
N ASP A 13 7.02 12.22 -24.04
CA ASP A 13 6.05 11.83 -25.07
C ASP A 13 4.60 12.03 -24.64
N ILE A 14 4.37 12.43 -23.38
CA ILE A 14 3.05 12.45 -22.76
C ILE A 14 2.51 13.88 -22.71
N GLN A 15 1.25 14.06 -23.09
CA GLN A 15 0.52 15.33 -23.00
C GLN A 15 -0.45 15.34 -21.81
N SER A 16 -0.87 16.53 -21.37
CA SER A 16 -1.86 16.69 -20.29
C SER A 16 -3.22 16.06 -20.60
N SER A 17 -3.55 15.80 -21.88
CA SER A 17 -4.72 15.01 -22.28
C SER A 17 -4.64 13.55 -21.83
N ASP A 18 -3.44 12.98 -21.84
CA ASP A 18 -3.23 11.53 -21.63
C ASP A 18 -3.32 11.17 -20.15
N VAL A 19 -2.94 12.09 -19.27
CA VAL A 19 -3.02 11.95 -17.81
C VAL A 19 -4.38 12.36 -17.22
N SER A 20 -5.28 12.93 -18.02
CA SER A 20 -6.63 13.32 -17.56
C SER A 20 -7.43 12.18 -16.90
N PRO A 21 -7.45 10.94 -17.44
CA PRO A 21 -8.11 9.82 -16.79
C PRO A 21 -7.49 9.44 -15.43
N LEU A 22 -6.20 9.69 -15.25
CA LEU A 22 -5.50 9.39 -14.01
C LEU A 22 -5.94 10.35 -12.89
N PHE A 23 -6.04 11.64 -13.21
CA PHE A 23 -6.55 12.65 -12.28
C PHE A 23 -8.00 12.38 -11.87
N HIS A 24 -8.82 11.89 -12.80
CA HIS A 24 -10.18 11.49 -12.47
C HIS A 24 -10.23 10.24 -11.58
N HIS A 25 -9.37 9.25 -11.84
CA HIS A 25 -9.35 8.02 -11.06
C HIS A 25 -8.93 8.23 -9.60
N TYR A 26 -7.96 9.11 -9.36
CA TYR A 26 -7.44 9.44 -8.02
C TYR A 26 -8.01 10.73 -7.44
N GLN A 27 -9.14 11.22 -7.96
CA GLN A 27 -9.67 12.53 -7.60
C GLN A 27 -9.88 12.72 -6.08
N ASP A 28 -10.26 11.65 -5.38
CA ASP A 28 -10.49 11.68 -3.93
C ASP A 28 -9.19 11.83 -3.10
N ASP A 29 -8.04 11.46 -3.68
CA ASP A 29 -6.73 11.55 -3.04
C ASP A 29 -6.02 12.89 -3.32
N LEU A 30 -6.49 13.66 -4.33
CA LEU A 30 -5.86 14.90 -4.78
C LEU A 30 -6.35 16.10 -3.97
N GLN A 31 -5.52 17.16 -3.92
CA GLN A 31 -5.83 18.36 -3.13
C GLN A 31 -6.76 19.33 -3.87
N ALA A 32 -6.83 19.26 -5.19
CA ALA A 32 -7.69 20.11 -6.01
C ALA A 32 -8.84 19.32 -6.63
N ASN A 33 -10.02 19.91 -6.69
CA ASN A 33 -11.19 19.30 -7.34
C ASN A 33 -11.31 19.70 -8.82
N ASP A 34 -10.41 20.55 -9.33
CA ASP A 34 -10.44 21.06 -10.70
C ASP A 34 -9.41 20.36 -11.58
N THR A 35 -9.88 19.68 -12.62
CA THR A 35 -9.05 19.03 -13.63
C THR A 35 -8.14 20.01 -14.38
N ASN A 36 -8.51 21.28 -14.49
CA ASN A 36 -7.67 22.30 -15.13
C ASN A 36 -6.42 22.61 -14.31
N ILE A 37 -6.56 22.62 -12.98
CA ILE A 37 -5.41 22.81 -12.06
C ILE A 37 -4.46 21.63 -12.19
N HIS A 38 -4.99 20.40 -12.24
CA HIS A 38 -4.18 19.19 -12.43
C HIS A 38 -3.41 19.20 -13.75
N LYS A 39 -4.05 19.63 -14.84
CA LYS A 39 -3.40 19.76 -16.15
C LYS A 39 -2.30 20.82 -16.15
N ALA A 40 -2.59 22.01 -15.61
CA ALA A 40 -1.62 23.09 -15.53
C ALA A 40 -0.40 22.74 -14.67
N GLU A 41 -0.62 22.05 -13.54
CA GLU A 41 0.44 21.55 -12.68
C GLU A 41 1.29 20.49 -13.41
N PHE A 42 0.64 19.55 -14.12
CA PHE A 42 1.33 18.54 -14.93
C PHE A 42 2.18 19.16 -16.04
N ASP A 43 1.64 20.13 -16.77
CA ASP A 43 2.37 20.81 -17.84
C ASP A 43 3.58 21.55 -17.27
N THR A 44 3.42 22.24 -16.14
CA THR A 44 4.52 22.94 -15.46
C THR A 44 5.59 21.97 -14.98
N TRP A 45 5.19 20.84 -14.39
CA TRP A 45 6.08 19.76 -14.00
C TRP A 45 6.84 19.22 -15.21
N ARG A 46 6.14 18.88 -16.30
CA ARG A 46 6.73 18.41 -17.55
C ARG A 46 7.75 19.40 -18.10
N PHE A 47 7.42 20.69 -18.17
CA PHE A 47 8.37 21.72 -18.61
C PHE A 47 9.59 21.83 -17.70
N SER A 48 9.42 21.68 -16.38
CA SER A 48 10.54 21.69 -15.44
C SER A 48 11.51 20.53 -15.67
N ILE A 49 10.98 19.32 -15.94
CA ILE A 49 11.78 18.13 -16.23
C ILE A 49 12.46 18.21 -17.60
N LEU A 50 11.78 18.75 -18.61
CA LEU A 50 12.35 18.90 -19.94
C LEU A 50 13.52 19.91 -20.00
N ARG A 51 13.62 20.82 -19.02
CA ARG A 51 14.79 21.71 -18.87
C ARG A 51 16.04 20.98 -18.37
N LEU A 52 15.88 19.83 -17.73
CA LEU A 52 17.00 19.00 -17.29
C LEU A 52 17.57 18.23 -18.48
N LYS A 53 18.89 17.99 -18.44
CA LYS A 53 19.53 17.12 -19.42
C LYS A 53 19.00 15.69 -19.23
N GLU A 54 18.97 14.92 -20.31
CA GLU A 54 18.37 13.58 -20.32
C GLU A 54 19.06 12.62 -19.33
N ASN A 55 20.37 12.78 -19.13
CA ASN A 55 21.17 12.03 -18.16
C ASN A 55 20.93 12.42 -16.69
N GLU A 56 20.29 13.56 -16.42
CA GLU A 56 19.96 14.05 -15.08
C GLU A 56 18.52 13.70 -14.68
N ARG A 57 17.73 13.12 -15.60
CA ARG A 57 16.33 12.75 -15.34
C ARG A 57 16.27 11.41 -14.59
N PRO A 58 15.63 11.37 -13.41
CA PRO A 58 15.37 10.12 -12.71
C PRO A 58 14.62 9.11 -13.59
N ASN A 59 15.11 7.87 -13.63
CA ASN A 59 14.46 6.78 -14.36
C ASN A 59 13.72 5.79 -13.44
N LYS A 60 13.96 5.88 -12.13
CA LYS A 60 13.23 5.12 -11.10
C LYS A 60 12.28 6.01 -10.34
N ILE A 61 11.20 5.39 -9.87
CA ILE A 61 10.23 6.07 -9.02
C ILE A 61 10.84 6.59 -7.72
N ILE A 62 11.72 5.81 -7.08
CA ILE A 62 12.33 6.22 -5.81
C ILE A 62 13.20 7.47 -5.97
N GLU A 63 14.01 7.51 -7.04
CA GLU A 63 14.84 8.65 -7.40
C GLU A 63 13.96 9.87 -7.78
N THR A 64 12.84 9.63 -8.47
CA THR A 64 11.86 10.67 -8.80
C THR A 64 11.24 11.27 -7.53
N LEU A 65 10.89 10.43 -6.55
CA LEU A 65 10.33 10.84 -5.27
C LEU A 65 11.33 11.66 -4.45
N GLU A 66 12.59 11.24 -4.41
CA GLU A 66 13.67 11.99 -3.76
C GLU A 66 13.89 13.35 -4.43
N PHE A 67 13.88 13.39 -5.76
CA PHE A 67 14.02 14.62 -6.54
C PHE A 67 12.90 15.62 -6.24
N ILE A 68 11.63 15.19 -6.34
CA ILE A 68 10.47 16.05 -6.15
C ILE A 68 10.27 16.44 -4.67
N GLN A 69 10.83 15.69 -3.71
CA GLN A 69 10.66 15.93 -2.27
C GLN A 69 10.99 17.38 -1.87
N SER A 70 12.03 17.95 -2.47
CA SER A 70 12.48 19.33 -2.22
C SER A 70 11.54 20.41 -2.79
N ILE A 71 10.73 20.06 -3.79
CA ILE A 71 9.85 20.96 -4.55
C ILE A 71 8.36 20.55 -4.47
N LYS A 72 8.01 19.64 -3.56
CA LYS A 72 6.65 19.08 -3.41
C LYS A 72 5.55 20.13 -3.21
N PHE A 73 5.90 21.28 -2.65
CA PHE A 73 4.96 22.39 -2.44
C PHE A 73 4.51 23.05 -3.75
N PHE A 74 5.33 22.98 -4.80
CA PHE A 74 4.98 23.49 -6.12
C PHE A 74 4.16 22.49 -6.94
N TYR A 75 4.27 21.20 -6.62
CA TYR A 75 3.63 20.10 -7.36
C TYR A 75 2.95 19.08 -6.42
N PRO A 76 1.99 19.50 -5.58
CA PRO A 76 1.39 18.64 -4.57
C PRO A 76 0.62 17.46 -5.15
N ASN A 77 -0.10 17.64 -6.26
CA ASN A 77 -0.91 16.58 -6.88
C ASN A 77 -0.01 15.57 -7.61
N ILE A 78 1.02 16.05 -8.30
CA ILE A 78 2.03 15.17 -8.92
C ILE A 78 2.77 14.35 -7.87
N TYR A 79 3.11 14.98 -6.73
CA TYR A 79 3.74 14.29 -5.62
C TYR A 79 2.88 13.14 -5.07
N ILE A 80 1.58 13.40 -4.85
CA ILE A 80 0.63 12.37 -4.39
C ILE A 80 0.54 11.22 -5.39
N LEU A 81 0.43 11.51 -6.70
CA LEU A 81 0.36 10.47 -7.72
C LEU A 81 1.64 9.62 -7.77
N LEU A 82 2.81 10.24 -7.61
CA LEU A 82 4.08 9.51 -7.52
C LEU A 82 4.15 8.64 -6.25
N GLN A 83 3.61 9.10 -5.12
CA GLN A 83 3.52 8.29 -3.90
C GLN A 83 2.60 7.08 -4.09
N ILE A 84 1.43 7.28 -4.68
CA ILE A 84 0.49 6.20 -5.00
C ILE A 84 1.16 5.17 -5.91
N TYR A 85 1.89 5.64 -6.93
CA TYR A 85 2.59 4.72 -7.83
C TYR A 85 3.69 3.92 -7.12
N ALA A 86 4.42 4.53 -6.18
CA ALA A 86 5.40 3.83 -5.37
C ALA A 86 4.77 2.80 -4.42
N LEU A 87 3.53 3.05 -3.98
CA LEU A 87 2.79 2.17 -3.09
C LEU A 87 2.26 0.92 -3.80
N ILE A 88 1.88 1.01 -5.09
CA ILE A 88 1.35 -0.14 -5.85
C ILE A 88 2.21 -1.40 -5.74
N PRO A 89 3.52 -1.40 -6.05
CA PRO A 89 4.35 -2.60 -5.94
C PRO A 89 4.45 -3.11 -4.50
N VAL A 90 4.44 -2.22 -3.51
CA VAL A 90 4.48 -2.59 -2.08
C VAL A 90 3.19 -3.30 -1.67
N SER A 91 2.03 -2.78 -2.08
CA SER A 91 0.72 -3.39 -1.83
C SER A 91 0.57 -4.74 -2.51
N VAL A 92 1.05 -4.88 -3.75
CA VAL A 92 1.08 -6.17 -4.46
C VAL A 92 1.95 -7.17 -3.72
N ALA A 93 3.18 -6.81 -3.35
CA ALA A 93 4.06 -7.69 -2.59
C ALA A 93 3.47 -8.08 -1.21
N SER A 94 2.78 -7.16 -0.53
CA SER A 94 2.09 -7.43 0.73
C SER A 94 0.92 -8.40 0.55
N ALA A 95 0.14 -8.24 -0.52
CA ALA A 95 -0.95 -9.16 -0.86
C ALA A 95 -0.40 -10.56 -1.21
N GLU A 96 0.64 -10.66 -2.04
CA GLU A 96 1.30 -11.92 -2.38
C GLU A 96 1.85 -12.64 -1.15
N ARG A 97 2.51 -11.90 -0.25
CA ARG A 97 2.97 -12.42 1.05
C ARG A 97 1.80 -12.98 1.85
N SER A 98 0.70 -12.23 1.95
CA SER A 98 -0.49 -12.65 2.68
C SER A 98 -1.11 -13.93 2.11
N PHE A 99 -1.22 -14.04 0.78
CA PHE A 99 -1.70 -15.25 0.11
C PHE A 99 -0.75 -16.44 0.30
N SER A 100 0.57 -16.22 0.28
CA SER A 100 1.56 -17.25 0.58
C SER A 100 1.43 -17.78 2.00
N VAL A 101 1.25 -16.88 2.98
CA VAL A 101 0.97 -17.25 4.38
C VAL A 101 -0.33 -18.05 4.50
N LEU A 102 -1.40 -17.61 3.84
CA LEU A 102 -2.67 -18.34 3.83
C LEU A 102 -2.51 -19.75 3.25
N LYS A 103 -1.71 -19.93 2.20
CA LYS A 103 -1.40 -21.24 1.62
C LYS A 103 -0.63 -22.15 2.57
N LEU A 104 0.25 -21.59 3.42
CA LEU A 104 0.94 -22.36 4.47
C LEU A 104 -0.02 -22.74 5.61
N ILE A 105 -0.96 -21.86 5.97
CA ILE A 105 -1.94 -22.12 7.03
C ILE A 105 -3.00 -23.14 6.56
N LYS A 106 -3.53 -22.97 5.35
CA LYS A 106 -4.47 -23.91 4.70
C LYS A 106 -3.68 -24.96 3.92
N THR A 107 -3.23 -26.00 4.61
CA THR A 107 -2.74 -27.21 3.93
C THR A 107 -3.91 -28.03 3.41
N LYS A 108 -3.70 -28.86 2.39
CA LYS A 108 -4.76 -29.70 1.80
C LYS A 108 -5.51 -30.57 2.82
N LEU A 109 -4.83 -31.01 3.89
CA LEU A 109 -5.39 -31.82 4.98
C LEU A 109 -6.07 -30.96 6.08
N ARG A 110 -5.79 -29.65 6.14
CA ARG A 110 -6.32 -28.70 7.13
C ARG A 110 -7.06 -27.55 6.44
N ASN A 111 -7.96 -27.89 5.53
CA ASN A 111 -8.75 -26.90 4.77
C ASN A 111 -10.05 -26.49 5.49
N ARG A 112 -10.53 -27.28 6.45
CA ARG A 112 -11.73 -27.02 7.24
C ARG A 112 -11.37 -26.23 8.51
N THR A 113 -11.26 -24.91 8.35
CA THR A 113 -11.14 -23.95 9.47
C THR A 113 -12.16 -22.85 9.25
N ASP A 114 -12.69 -22.30 10.34
CA ASP A 114 -13.54 -21.12 10.30
C ASP A 114 -12.76 -19.88 9.80
N ASP A 115 -13.46 -18.95 9.14
CA ASP A 115 -12.87 -17.77 8.51
C ASP A 115 -12.30 -16.78 9.55
N GLU A 116 -12.93 -16.68 10.73
CA GLU A 116 -12.42 -15.84 11.82
C GLU A 116 -11.10 -16.39 12.34
N ARG A 117 -11.06 -17.70 12.60
CA ARG A 117 -9.83 -18.39 13.05
C ARG A 117 -8.72 -18.29 12.01
N LEU A 118 -9.05 -18.43 10.72
CA LEU A 118 -8.07 -18.31 9.64
C LEU A 118 -7.47 -16.91 9.58
N SER A 119 -8.32 -15.88 9.63
CA SER A 119 -7.91 -14.48 9.59
C SER A 119 -7.00 -14.15 10.76
N ASN A 120 -7.36 -14.57 11.98
CA ASN A 120 -6.55 -14.37 13.18
C ASN A 120 -5.17 -15.06 13.04
N LEU A 121 -5.11 -16.30 12.54
CA LEU A 121 -3.84 -17.00 12.30
C LEU A 121 -3.00 -16.34 11.21
N ALA A 122 -3.63 -15.80 10.16
CA ALA A 122 -2.93 -15.08 9.09
C ALA A 122 -2.27 -13.81 9.63
N VAL A 123 -2.99 -13.01 10.43
CA VAL A 123 -2.45 -11.81 11.10
C VAL A 123 -1.23 -12.15 11.95
N ILE A 124 -1.32 -13.17 12.80
CA ILE A 124 -0.19 -13.62 13.65
C ILE A 124 1.02 -14.05 12.80
N ASN A 125 0.79 -14.74 11.68
CA ASN A 125 1.90 -15.20 10.82
C ASN A 125 2.51 -14.08 9.96
N ILE A 126 1.71 -13.13 9.47
CA ILE A 126 2.20 -11.97 8.72
C ILE A 126 3.05 -11.09 9.66
N HIS A 127 2.58 -10.88 10.88
CA HIS A 127 3.26 -10.08 11.91
C HIS A 127 4.08 -10.94 12.88
N LYS A 128 4.69 -12.01 12.39
CA LYS A 128 5.41 -12.99 13.23
C LYS A 128 6.50 -12.36 14.11
N GLY A 129 7.18 -11.31 13.64
CA GLY A 129 8.18 -10.59 14.44
C GLY A 129 7.59 -10.00 15.72
N ILE A 130 6.46 -9.29 15.61
CA ILE A 130 5.73 -8.74 16.75
C ILE A 130 5.15 -9.88 17.61
N ALA A 131 4.63 -10.93 16.98
CA ALA A 131 4.07 -12.08 17.69
C ALA A 131 5.11 -12.84 18.53
N GLN A 132 6.38 -12.79 18.15
CA GLN A 132 7.49 -13.39 18.92
C GLN A 132 7.84 -12.59 20.17
N GLU A 133 7.52 -11.30 20.19
CA GLU A 133 7.75 -10.42 21.35
C GLU A 133 6.61 -10.53 22.38
N LEU A 134 5.49 -11.17 22.04
CA LEU A 134 4.37 -11.37 22.95
C LEU A 134 4.74 -12.34 24.08
N ASN A 135 4.47 -11.93 25.33
CA ASN A 135 4.57 -12.83 26.47
C ASN A 135 3.38 -13.80 26.48
N ILE A 136 3.67 -15.08 26.22
CA ILE A 136 2.68 -16.16 26.13
C ILE A 136 1.92 -16.33 27.45
N GLU A 137 2.55 -16.13 28.61
CA GLU A 137 1.91 -16.26 29.92
C GLU A 137 0.78 -15.24 30.08
N ASN A 138 1.03 -13.98 29.70
CA ASN A 138 0.02 -12.92 29.73
C ASN A 138 -1.17 -13.25 28.82
N VAL A 139 -0.91 -13.82 27.64
CA VAL A 139 -1.96 -14.20 26.69
C VAL A 139 -2.80 -15.36 27.25
N ILE A 140 -2.17 -16.33 27.92
CA ILE A 140 -2.88 -17.44 28.58
C ILE A 140 -3.75 -16.90 29.72
N ASP A 141 -3.22 -16.01 30.55
CA ASP A 141 -3.95 -15.41 31.67
C ASP A 141 -5.14 -14.56 31.19
N GLU A 142 -4.96 -13.80 30.12
CA GLU A 142 -6.05 -13.05 29.49
C GLU A 142 -7.11 -13.98 28.90
N TYR A 143 -6.69 -15.02 28.18
CA TYR A 143 -7.61 -16.03 27.63
C TYR A 143 -8.37 -16.76 28.73
N ALA A 144 -7.73 -17.05 29.87
CA ALA A 144 -8.34 -17.72 31.02
C ALA A 144 -9.44 -16.89 31.69
N LYS A 145 -9.39 -15.54 31.58
CA LYS A 145 -10.46 -14.63 32.06
C LYS A 145 -11.71 -14.68 31.19
N SER A 146 -11.61 -15.18 29.95
CA SER A 146 -12.77 -15.32 29.06
C SER A 146 -13.75 -16.38 29.56
N LYS A 147 -15.06 -16.16 29.32
CA LYS A 147 -16.12 -17.05 29.81
C LYS A 147 -15.97 -18.43 29.16
N ARG A 148 -15.59 -19.44 29.94
CA ARG A 148 -15.46 -20.83 29.47
C ARG A 148 -16.82 -21.31 28.94
N LYS A 149 -16.85 -21.86 27.71
CA LYS A 149 -18.06 -22.45 27.10
C LYS A 149 -18.43 -23.82 27.70
N LEU A 150 -17.61 -24.35 28.61
CA LEU A 150 -17.85 -25.61 29.32
C LEU A 150 -18.21 -25.28 30.77
N ASN A 151 -19.48 -25.49 31.13
CA ASN A 151 -19.90 -25.58 32.51
C ASN A 151 -19.48 -26.96 33.01
N PHE A 152 -18.41 -27.03 33.81
CA PHE A 152 -18.22 -28.19 34.66
C PHE A 152 -19.29 -28.11 35.74
N SER A 153 -20.45 -28.72 35.48
CA SER A 153 -21.37 -29.08 36.54
C SER A 153 -20.64 -30.09 37.42
N ASN A 154 -20.08 -29.62 38.52
CA ASN A 154 -19.61 -30.47 39.61
C ASN A 154 -20.84 -31.27 40.08
N GLN A 155 -21.01 -32.47 39.52
CA GLN A 155 -21.80 -33.49 40.18
C GLN A 155 -20.92 -34.05 41.29
N ASP A 156 -20.92 -33.35 42.41
CA ASP A 156 -20.55 -33.94 43.69
C ASP A 156 -21.62 -34.98 44.03
N LYS A 157 -21.23 -36.26 43.96
CA LYS A 157 -21.55 -37.31 44.95
C LYS A 157 -20.80 -38.59 44.64
#